data_AF-A0A8S3HSC2-F1
#
_entry.id   AF-A0A8S3HSC2-F1
#
_cell.length_a   1.000
_cell.length_b   1.000
_cell.length_c   1.000
_cell.angle_alpha   90.00
_cell.angle_beta   90.00
_cell.angle_gamma   90.00
#
_symmetry.space_group_name_H-M   'P 1'
#
loop_
_entity.id
_entity.type
_entity.pdbx_description
1 polymer ?
#
loop_
_entity_poly.entity_id
_entity_poly.type
_entity_poly.pdbx_seq_one_letter_code
_entity_poly.pdbx_strand_id
1 'polypeptide(L)'
;MSSTTQTAASPIVVNTWPFINATRNAFATLLTPGATCLDAVEVGCRTCEDEQCDSSVGWGNHPDENGETTLDALIMDGRTMGVGAVAKYSNVFVFF
;
A
#
# COMPACT_ATOMS: atom_id res chain seq x y z
N MET A 1 -9.81 38.05 -9.76
CA MET A 1 -9.35 36.65 -9.84
C MET A 1 -9.07 36.20 -8.41
N SER A 2 -10.07 35.61 -7.74
CA SER A 2 -9.94 35.22 -6.33
C SER A 2 -9.20 33.89 -6.26
N SER A 3 -7.95 33.90 -5.81
CA SER A 3 -7.18 32.69 -5.52
C SER A 3 -7.69 32.09 -4.22
N THR A 4 -8.51 31.06 -4.30
CA THR A 4 -8.89 30.25 -3.16
C THR A 4 -7.62 29.64 -2.58
N THR A 5 -7.17 30.12 -1.41
CA THR A 5 -6.12 29.47 -0.61
C THR A 5 -6.64 28.10 -0.19
N GLN A 6 -6.35 27.09 -0.99
CA GLN A 6 -6.48 25.70 -0.59
C GLN A 6 -5.45 25.48 0.51
N THR A 7 -5.91 25.39 1.76
CA THR A 7 -5.08 24.99 2.89
C THR A 7 -4.39 23.69 2.47
N ALA A 8 -3.07 23.74 2.26
CA ALA A 8 -2.32 22.56 1.87
C ALA A 8 -2.46 21.56 3.02
N ALA A 9 -3.36 20.58 2.86
CA ALA A 9 -3.52 19.52 3.82
C ALA A 9 -2.16 18.82 3.90
N SER A 10 -1.56 18.79 5.09
CA SER A 10 -0.33 18.05 5.31
C SER A 10 -0.53 16.62 4.83
N PRO A 11 0.47 15.99 4.19
CA PRO A 11 0.37 14.59 3.80
C PRO A 11 0.10 13.75 5.06
N ILE A 12 -0.91 12.88 4.97
CA ILE A 12 -1.29 11.97 6.04
C ILE A 12 -1.20 10.55 5.46
N VAL A 13 -0.55 9.66 6.21
CA VAL A 13 -0.50 8.22 5.92
C VAL A 13 -1.10 7.49 7.11
N VAL A 14 -2.04 6.60 6.84
CA VAL A 14 -2.65 5.72 7.83
C VAL A 14 -2.57 4.31 7.27
N ASN A 15 -2.08 3.37 8.07
CA ASN A 15 -2.07 1.95 7.76
C ASN A 15 -2.70 1.15 8.91
N THR A 16 -3.11 -0.07 8.61
CA THR A 16 -3.60 -1.02 9.61
C THR A 16 -2.43 -1.65 10.37
N TRP A 17 -2.64 -1.90 11.68
CA TRP A 17 -1.69 -2.54 12.60
C TRP A 17 -0.43 -1.71 12.93
N PRO A 18 0.41 -2.10 13.93
CA PRO A 18 1.60 -1.33 14.29
C PRO A 18 2.79 -1.57 13.33
N PHE A 19 2.58 -1.49 12.02
CA PHE A 19 3.63 -1.64 11.00
C PHE A 19 4.35 -0.33 10.75
N ILE A 20 5.21 0.06 11.71
CA ILE A 20 5.87 1.37 11.74
C ILE A 20 6.77 1.58 10.50
N ASN A 21 7.44 0.54 10.02
CA ASN A 21 8.34 0.62 8.88
C ASN A 21 7.58 0.96 7.59
N ALA A 22 6.43 0.31 7.36
CA ALA A 22 5.57 0.63 6.22
C ALA A 22 5.06 2.07 6.25
N THR A 23 4.58 2.54 7.41
CA THR A 23 4.14 3.95 7.57
C THR A 23 5.30 4.92 7.30
N ARG A 24 6.49 4.62 7.83
CA ARG A 24 7.68 5.48 7.68
C ARG A 24 8.12 5.56 6.23
N ASN A 25 8.17 4.43 5.52
CA ASN A 25 8.60 4.38 4.12
C ASN A 25 7.57 5.05 3.21
N ALA A 26 6.28 4.79 3.41
CA ALA A 26 5.20 5.48 2.68
C ALA A 26 5.27 7.01 2.88
N PHE A 27 5.45 7.46 4.12
CA PHE A 27 5.56 8.89 4.41
C PHE A 27 6.81 9.52 3.80
N ALA A 28 7.96 8.83 3.84
CA ALA A 28 9.18 9.30 3.18
C ALA A 28 9.01 9.44 1.66
N THR A 29 8.29 8.51 1.02
CA THR A 29 7.96 8.58 -0.41
C THR A 29 7.08 9.79 -0.72
N LEU A 30 6.05 10.10 0.08
CA LEU A 30 5.22 11.29 -0.11
C LEU A 30 5.99 12.62 -0.04
N LEU A 31 7.09 12.66 0.71
CA LEU A 31 7.93 13.86 0.83
C LEU A 31 8.86 14.03 -0.38
N THR A 32 8.98 13.03 -1.24
CA THR A 32 9.84 13.08 -2.42
C THR A 32 9.19 13.96 -3.50
N PRO A 33 9.91 14.94 -4.07
CA PRO A 33 9.36 15.80 -5.12
C PRO A 33 8.88 14.98 -6.33
N GLY A 34 7.62 15.15 -6.70
CA GLY A 34 7.01 14.47 -7.86
C GLY A 34 6.41 13.10 -7.56
N ALA A 35 6.55 12.58 -6.34
CA ALA A 35 5.87 11.37 -5.93
C ALA A 35 4.36 11.61 -5.77
N THR A 36 3.57 10.59 -6.08
CA THR A 36 2.12 10.58 -5.94
C THR A 36 1.68 9.84 -4.69
N CYS A 37 0.43 10.02 -4.28
CA CYS A 37 -0.15 9.22 -3.20
C CYS A 37 -0.14 7.72 -3.52
N LEU A 38 -0.25 7.36 -4.81
CA LEU A 38 -0.23 5.97 -5.25
C LEU A 38 1.15 5.35 -4.98
N ASP A 39 2.23 6.06 -5.31
CA ASP A 39 3.60 5.59 -5.10
C ASP A 39 3.90 5.37 -3.61
N ALA A 40 3.34 6.22 -2.75
CA ALA A 40 3.50 6.09 -1.30
C ALA A 40 2.76 4.87 -0.73
N VAL A 41 1.54 4.59 -1.19
CA VAL A 41 0.79 3.40 -0.79
C VAL A 41 1.51 2.15 -1.30
N GLU A 42 2.01 2.17 -2.54
CA GLU A 42 2.83 1.09 -3.09
C GLU A 42 4.06 0.83 -2.22
N VAL A 43 4.93 1.82 -2.01
CA VAL A 43 6.14 1.61 -1.19
C VAL A 43 5.81 1.16 0.24
N GLY A 44 4.72 1.67 0.81
CA GLY A 44 4.20 1.27 2.11
C GLY A 44 3.88 -0.21 2.19
N CYS A 45 2.96 -0.72 1.37
CA CYS A 45 2.57 -2.13 1.48
C CYS A 45 3.66 -3.06 0.97
N ARG A 46 4.47 -2.69 -0.03
CA ARG A 46 5.65 -3.47 -0.44
C ARG A 46 6.62 -3.72 0.71
N THR A 47 6.82 -2.71 1.56
CA THR A 47 7.63 -2.87 2.78
C THR A 47 7.05 -3.96 3.68
N CYS A 48 5.73 -4.00 3.88
CA CYS A 48 5.09 -5.05 4.67
C CYS A 48 5.23 -6.44 4.05
N GLU A 49 5.23 -6.54 2.72
CA GLU A 49 5.43 -7.81 2.01
C GLU A 49 6.84 -8.35 2.15
N ASP A 50 7.84 -7.48 1.97
CA ASP A 50 9.25 -7.83 2.10
C ASP A 50 9.58 -8.21 3.56
N GLU A 51 8.96 -7.54 4.53
CA GLU A 51 9.15 -7.81 5.97
C GLU A 51 8.24 -8.93 6.50
N GLN A 52 7.36 -9.51 5.68
CA GLN A 52 6.34 -10.49 6.09
C GLN A 52 5.59 -10.05 7.35
N CYS A 53 5.09 -8.81 7.35
CA CYS A 53 4.46 -8.20 8.52
C CYS A 53 3.40 -9.12 9.13
N ASP A 54 3.59 -9.45 10.41
CA ASP A 54 2.70 -10.30 11.21
C ASP A 54 2.45 -11.71 10.66
N SER A 55 3.35 -12.23 9.81
CA SER A 55 3.18 -13.55 9.15
C SER A 55 1.85 -13.72 8.41
N SER A 56 1.17 -12.62 8.09
CA SER A 56 -0.11 -12.59 7.35
C SER A 56 0.03 -11.93 5.99
N VAL A 57 1.16 -11.26 5.75
CA VAL A 57 1.46 -10.52 4.53
C VAL A 57 2.61 -11.19 3.79
N GLY A 58 2.48 -11.29 2.46
CA GLY A 58 3.53 -11.78 1.58
C GLY A 58 3.63 -13.31 1.48
N TRP A 59 4.75 -13.76 0.94
CA TRP A 59 4.96 -15.12 0.46
C TRP A 59 5.26 -16.11 1.59
N GLY A 60 4.78 -17.35 1.46
CA GLY A 60 5.10 -18.44 2.40
C GLY A 60 4.29 -18.47 3.68
N ASN A 61 3.24 -17.64 3.77
CA ASN A 61 2.36 -17.52 4.93
C ASN A 61 0.94 -17.98 4.59
N HIS A 62 0.21 -18.52 5.59
CA HIS A 62 -1.19 -18.97 5.51
C HIS A 62 -1.57 -19.70 4.19
N PRO A 63 -1.02 -20.89 3.92
CA PRO A 63 -1.42 -21.68 2.76
C PRO A 63 -2.89 -22.11 2.87
N ASP A 64 -3.53 -22.25 1.72
CA ASP A 64 -4.86 -22.83 1.62
C ASP A 64 -4.84 -24.34 1.97
N GLU A 65 -6.02 -24.98 1.91
CA GLU A 65 -6.17 -26.43 2.19
C GLU A 65 -5.30 -27.32 1.28
N ASN A 66 -4.83 -26.78 0.15
CA ASN A 66 -3.98 -27.47 -0.82
C ASN A 66 -2.48 -27.19 -0.61
N GLY A 67 -2.13 -26.37 0.38
CA GLY A 67 -0.73 -25.99 0.64
C GLY A 67 -0.22 -24.83 -0.20
N GLU A 68 -1.10 -24.14 -0.94
CA GLU A 68 -0.74 -23.01 -1.80
C GLU A 68 -1.06 -21.67 -1.11
N THR A 69 -0.07 -20.78 -1.02
CA THR A 69 -0.32 -19.39 -0.58
C THR A 69 -0.89 -18.59 -1.74
N THR A 70 -2.14 -18.16 -1.59
CA THR A 70 -2.80 -17.23 -2.52
C THR A 70 -2.92 -15.86 -1.89
N LEU A 71 -2.71 -14.81 -2.68
CA LEU A 71 -2.75 -13.44 -2.20
C LEU A 71 -3.83 -12.63 -2.93
N ASP A 72 -4.42 -11.68 -2.19
CA ASP A 72 -5.48 -10.77 -2.65
C ASP A 72 -5.04 -9.31 -2.43
N ALA A 73 -5.06 -8.49 -3.49
CA ALA A 73 -4.65 -7.08 -3.44
C ALA A 73 -5.67 -6.16 -4.09
N LEU A 74 -5.71 -4.92 -3.61
CA LEU A 74 -6.44 -3.83 -4.25
C LEU A 74 -5.67 -2.52 -4.13
N ILE A 75 -5.67 -1.72 -5.19
CA ILE A 75 -5.17 -0.34 -5.17
C ILE A 75 -6.14 0.59 -5.90
N MET A 76 -6.31 1.80 -5.37
CA MET A 76 -7.21 2.81 -5.92
C MET A 76 -6.52 4.17 -6.02
N ASP A 77 -6.63 4.81 -7.18
CA ASP A 77 -6.29 6.22 -7.35
C ASP A 77 -7.52 7.09 -7.03
N GLY A 78 -7.46 7.84 -5.94
CA GLY A 78 -8.53 8.75 -5.54
C GLY A 78 -8.78 9.93 -6.49
N ARG A 79 -7.86 10.26 -7.42
CA ARG A 79 -8.06 11.36 -8.38
C ARG A 79 -8.89 10.93 -9.58
N THR A 80 -8.54 9.78 -10.15
CA THR A 80 -9.22 9.25 -11.34
C THR A 80 -10.36 8.30 -11.00
N MET A 81 -10.46 7.88 -9.73
CA MET A 81 -11.30 6.77 -9.28
C MET A 81 -10.96 5.44 -9.99
N GLY A 82 -9.76 5.34 -10.55
CA GLY A 82 -9.25 4.11 -11.15
C GLY A 82 -8.93 3.07 -10.08
N VAL A 83 -9.26 1.80 -10.34
CA VAL A 83 -9.08 0.69 -9.41
C VAL A 83 -8.42 -0.47 -10.13
N GLY A 84 -7.42 -1.07 -9.48
CA GLY A 84 -6.82 -2.35 -9.86
C GLY A 84 -6.95 -3.33 -8.71
N ALA A 85 -7.34 -4.57 -8.99
CA ALA A 85 -7.42 -5.62 -7.98
C ALA A 85 -6.99 -6.97 -8.56
N VAL A 86 -6.36 -7.78 -7.72
CA VAL A 86 -6.04 -9.18 -8.02
C VAL A 86 -6.56 -10.04 -6.87
N ALA A 87 -7.08 -11.22 -7.19
CA ALA A 87 -7.59 -12.16 -6.21
C ALA A 87 -7.18 -13.58 -6.57
N LYS A 88 -6.91 -14.39 -5.55
CA LYS A 88 -6.49 -15.79 -5.67
C LYS A 88 -5.32 -15.97 -6.64
N TYR A 89 -4.36 -15.06 -6.58
CA TYR A 89 -3.19 -15.13 -7.43
C TYR A 89 -2.02 -15.69 -6.63
N SER A 90 -1.46 -16.79 -7.15
CA SER A 90 -0.23 -17.36 -6.64
C SER A 90 0.94 -16.72 -7.38
N ASN A 91 2.00 -16.44 -6.63
CA ASN A 91 3.23 -15.82 -7.11
C ASN A 91 3.17 -14.34 -7.53
N VAL A 92 2.43 -13.49 -6.81
CA VAL A 92 2.37 -12.03 -7.07
C VAL A 92 2.49 -11.24 -5.76
N PHE A 93 3.13 -10.06 -5.84
CA PHE A 93 3.24 -9.06 -4.78
C PHE A 93 1.92 -8.25 -4.67
N VAL A 94 1.45 -8.00 -3.45
CA VAL A 94 0.11 -7.60 -3.03
C VAL A 94 0.13 -6.45 -2.00
N PHE A 95 -0.74 -5.46 -2.24
CA PHE A 95 -1.00 -4.28 -1.40
C PHE A 95 -2.44 -4.36 -0.83
N PHE A 96 -2.63 -4.08 0.47
CA PHE A 96 -3.97 -3.99 1.11
C PHE A 96 -4.59 -2.60 0.95
#